data_AF-A0A2G2GJU9-F1
#
_entry.id   AF-A0A2G2GJU9-F1
#
_cell.length_a   1.000
_cell.length_b   1.000
_cell.length_c   1.000
_cell.angle_alpha   90.00
_cell.angle_beta   90.00
_cell.angle_gamma   90.00
#
_symmetry.space_group_name_H-M   'P 1'
#
loop_
_entity.id
_entity.type
_entity.pdbx_description
1 polymer ?
#
loop_
_entity_poly.entity_id
_entity_poly.type
_entity_poly.pdbx_seq_one_letter_code
_entity_poly.pdbx_strand_id
1 'polypeptide(L)'
;MSADIIEHCDGYKTLEAAIARDGEKYGDPERYNPKLGWAVARAKHYAEKTGLRATDILNSWESKRNYWYMNYYQDCQQPEIKGDDVRVFDTPDALHDSIGKTGFRCPMCESISKSPYVCDSGKEMEKGKVCDWKSYGLFGTMGKGVYVFVKSALRGESIFKPISWEKS
;
A
#
# COMPACT_ATOMS: atom_id res chain seq x y z
N MET A 1 26.83 -0.94 17.88
CA MET A 1 25.48 -0.77 17.29
C MET A 1 24.79 -2.11 17.44
N SER A 2 23.72 -2.24 18.22
CA SER A 2 23.01 -3.53 18.27
C SER A 2 22.40 -3.76 16.89
N ALA A 3 22.48 -5.00 16.39
CA ALA A 3 21.71 -5.36 15.21
C ALA A 3 20.23 -5.05 15.49
N ASP A 4 19.57 -4.38 14.56
CA ASP A 4 18.16 -4.05 14.70
C ASP A 4 17.35 -5.33 14.42
N ILE A 5 17.07 -6.09 15.48
CA ILE A 5 16.41 -7.41 15.41
C ILE A 5 14.90 -7.16 15.28
N ILE A 6 14.33 -7.50 14.12
CA ILE A 6 12.92 -7.24 13.83
C ILE A 6 11.98 -7.97 14.77
N GLU A 7 12.40 -9.15 15.24
CA GLU A 7 11.68 -9.99 16.19
C GLU A 7 11.50 -9.32 17.56
N HIS A 8 12.27 -8.25 17.86
CA HIS A 8 12.15 -7.52 19.11
C HIS A 8 11.30 -6.25 19.02
N CYS A 9 10.87 -5.84 17.82
CA CYS A 9 10.08 -4.61 17.67
C CYS A 9 8.62 -4.79 18.10
N ASP A 10 7.96 -3.68 18.44
CA ASP A 10 6.58 -3.70 18.94
C ASP A 10 5.59 -4.20 17.88
N GLY A 11 5.85 -3.92 16.60
CA GLY A 11 5.03 -4.42 15.51
C GLY A 11 5.07 -5.96 15.44
N TYR A 12 6.26 -6.55 15.56
CA TYR A 12 6.39 -8.01 15.59
C TYR A 12 5.58 -8.62 16.73
N LYS A 13 5.78 -8.12 17.96
CA LYS A 13 5.08 -8.61 19.16
C LYS A 13 3.56 -8.45 19.04
N THR A 14 3.10 -7.35 18.44
CA THR A 14 1.67 -7.08 18.25
C THR A 14 1.03 -8.07 17.28
N LEU A 15 1.71 -8.36 16.16
CA LEU A 15 1.24 -9.33 15.17
C LEU A 15 1.29 -10.76 15.73
N GLU A 16 2.39 -11.13 16.39
CA GLU A 16 2.56 -12.44 17.03
C GLU A 16 1.43 -12.70 18.05
N ALA A 17 1.13 -11.72 18.91
CA ALA A 17 0.02 -11.82 19.86
C ALA A 17 -1.34 -11.95 19.16
N ALA A 18 -1.55 -11.32 17.99
CA ALA A 18 -2.79 -11.46 17.23
C ALA A 18 -2.94 -12.86 16.62
N ILE A 19 -1.84 -13.43 16.12
CA ILE A 19 -1.80 -14.79 15.58
C ILE A 19 -2.06 -15.82 16.68
N ALA A 20 -1.43 -15.68 17.85
CA ALA A 20 -1.65 -16.56 18.99
C ALA A 20 -3.13 -16.58 19.43
N ARG A 21 -3.75 -15.39 19.57
CA ARG A 21 -5.17 -15.27 19.93
C ARG A 21 -6.10 -15.96 18.92
N ASP A 22 -5.84 -15.81 17.62
CA ASP A 22 -6.66 -16.48 16.60
C ASP A 22 -6.40 -17.99 16.56
N GLY A 23 -5.15 -18.43 16.75
CA GLY A 23 -4.79 -19.84 16.87
C GLY A 23 -5.55 -20.53 18.01
N GLU A 24 -5.61 -19.90 19.18
CA GLU A 24 -6.39 -20.37 20.32
C GLU A 24 -7.90 -20.37 20.04
N LYS A 25 -8.41 -19.27 19.47
CA LYS A 25 -9.84 -19.09 19.20
C LYS A 25 -10.38 -20.08 18.18
N TYR A 26 -9.61 -20.40 17.15
CA TYR A 26 -10.05 -21.22 16.02
C TYR A 26 -9.49 -22.65 16.06
N GLY A 27 -8.59 -22.98 17.00
CA GLY A 27 -8.03 -24.32 17.18
C GLY A 27 -7.10 -24.79 16.05
N ASP A 28 -6.54 -23.87 15.28
CA ASP A 28 -5.68 -24.14 14.12
C ASP A 28 -4.55 -23.10 14.02
N PRO A 29 -3.55 -23.14 14.93
CA PRO A 29 -2.47 -22.15 14.95
C PRO A 29 -1.57 -22.24 13.70
N GLU A 30 -1.41 -23.43 13.12
CA GLU A 30 -0.56 -23.64 11.93
C GLU A 30 -1.05 -22.85 10.73
N ARG A 31 -2.36 -22.67 10.58
CA ARG A 31 -2.95 -21.85 9.51
C ARG A 31 -2.54 -20.37 9.56
N TYR A 32 -2.29 -19.82 10.75
CA TYR A 32 -2.04 -18.39 10.93
C TYR A 32 -0.56 -18.04 11.04
N ASN A 33 0.28 -18.98 11.51
CA ASN A 33 1.72 -18.81 11.67
C ASN A 33 2.48 -18.29 10.42
N PRO A 34 2.17 -18.74 9.18
CA PRO A 34 2.88 -18.26 7.99
C PRO A 34 2.76 -16.75 7.76
N LYS A 35 1.73 -16.12 8.32
CA LYS A 35 1.47 -14.69 8.10
C LYS A 35 2.52 -13.80 8.77
N LEU A 36 3.06 -14.21 9.92
CA LEU A 36 4.15 -13.49 10.59
C LEU A 36 5.41 -13.47 9.72
N GLY A 37 5.80 -14.64 9.19
CA GLY A 37 6.92 -14.78 8.28
C GLY A 37 6.75 -13.94 7.02
N TRP A 38 5.54 -13.92 6.44
CA TRP A 38 5.23 -13.06 5.29
C TRP A 38 5.42 -11.57 5.61
N ALA A 39 4.87 -11.08 6.73
CA ALA A 39 4.96 -9.67 7.12
C ALA A 39 6.42 -9.25 7.37
N VAL A 40 7.18 -10.09 8.07
CA VAL A 40 8.62 -9.88 8.32
C VAL A 40 9.42 -9.85 7.02
N ALA A 41 9.19 -10.81 6.12
CA ALA A 41 9.87 -10.85 4.83
C ALA A 41 9.54 -9.61 3.98
N ARG A 42 8.27 -9.17 3.97
CA ARG A 42 7.85 -7.98 3.24
C ARG A 42 8.42 -6.69 3.84
N ALA A 43 8.52 -6.58 5.17
CA ALA A 43 9.18 -5.45 5.83
C ALA A 43 10.68 -5.39 5.50
N LYS A 44 11.36 -6.54 5.48
CA LYS A 44 12.77 -6.66 5.05
C LYS A 44 12.96 -6.25 3.58
N HIS A 45 12.04 -6.65 2.69
CA HIS A 45 12.04 -6.20 1.29
C HIS A 45 11.93 -4.67 1.19
N TYR A 46 11.00 -4.06 1.94
CA TYR A 46 10.85 -2.61 1.93
C TYR A 46 12.11 -1.92 2.46
N ALA A 47 12.72 -2.45 3.53
CA ALA A 47 13.97 -1.95 4.07
C ALA A 47 15.09 -1.95 3.01
N GLU A 48 15.27 -3.08 2.32
CA GLU A 48 16.25 -3.22 1.24
C GLU A 48 16.03 -2.20 0.12
N LYS A 49 14.78 -2.01 -0.32
CA LYS A 49 14.46 -1.13 -1.46
C LYS A 49 14.42 0.36 -1.12
N THR A 50 14.27 0.71 0.16
CA THR A 50 14.10 2.11 0.58
C THR A 50 15.27 2.65 1.39
N GLY A 51 16.13 1.79 1.93
CA GLY A 51 17.19 2.15 2.88
C GLY A 51 16.68 2.41 4.31
N LEU A 52 15.41 2.12 4.59
CA LEU A 52 14.80 2.28 5.91
C LEU A 52 15.05 1.05 6.78
N ARG A 53 14.79 1.16 8.09
CA ARG A 53 14.88 0.02 8.99
C ARG A 53 13.61 -0.83 8.88
N ALA A 54 13.77 -2.14 8.82
CA ALA A 54 12.63 -3.06 8.75
C ALA A 54 11.76 -2.99 10.02
N THR A 55 12.37 -2.67 11.16
CA THR A 55 11.68 -2.39 12.44
C THR A 55 10.72 -1.21 12.33
N ASP A 56 11.16 -0.09 11.75
CA ASP A 56 10.34 1.10 11.55
C ASP A 56 9.17 0.82 10.61
N ILE A 57 9.41 0.05 9.54
CA ILE A 57 8.37 -0.34 8.58
C ILE A 57 7.30 -1.19 9.25
N LEU A 58 7.70 -2.26 9.96
CA LEU A 58 6.75 -3.16 10.62
C LEU A 58 5.99 -2.46 11.76
N ASN A 59 6.68 -1.63 12.57
CA ASN A 59 6.03 -0.81 13.60
C ASN A 59 5.00 0.13 12.99
N SER A 60 5.36 0.80 11.88
CA SER A 60 4.45 1.71 11.17
C SER A 60 3.20 0.98 10.66
N TRP A 61 3.37 -0.18 10.02
CA TRP A 61 2.24 -1.00 9.56
C TRP A 61 1.31 -1.40 10.70
N GLU A 62 1.86 -1.94 11.79
CA GLU A 62 1.06 -2.36 12.94
C GLU A 62 0.37 -1.19 13.64
N SER A 63 1.03 -0.03 13.76
CA SER A 63 0.42 1.17 14.34
C SER A 63 -0.79 1.70 13.55
N LYS A 64 -0.85 1.38 12.25
CA LYS A 64 -1.92 1.79 11.32
C LYS A 64 -2.94 0.68 11.07
N ARG A 65 -2.66 -0.56 11.51
CA ARG A 65 -3.54 -1.71 11.31
C ARG A 65 -4.74 -1.59 12.23
N ASN A 66 -5.90 -1.31 11.64
CA ASN A 66 -7.18 -1.17 12.34
C ASN A 66 -8.19 -2.28 11.99
N TYR A 67 -7.76 -3.34 11.30
CA TYR A 67 -8.58 -4.51 10.98
C TYR A 67 -7.76 -5.80 11.02
N TRP A 68 -8.41 -6.92 10.67
CA TRP A 68 -7.84 -8.25 10.77
C TRP A 68 -6.56 -8.41 9.94
N TYR A 69 -5.50 -8.92 10.58
CA TYR A 69 -4.15 -8.97 10.02
C TYR A 69 -4.05 -9.84 8.77
N MET A 70 -4.89 -10.88 8.63
CA MET A 70 -4.93 -11.71 7.42
C MET A 70 -5.36 -10.94 6.17
N ASN A 71 -6.21 -9.91 6.35
CA ASN A 71 -6.60 -9.00 5.28
C ASN A 71 -5.63 -7.83 5.13
N TYR A 72 -5.08 -7.36 6.25
CA TYR A 72 -4.14 -6.23 6.25
C TYR A 72 -2.85 -6.58 5.52
N TYR A 73 -2.33 -7.78 5.76
CA TYR A 73 -1.10 -8.29 5.18
C TYR A 73 -1.38 -9.13 3.94
N GLN A 74 -1.53 -8.42 2.82
CA GLN A 74 -1.76 -8.97 1.49
C GLN A 74 -0.98 -8.17 0.45
N ASP A 75 -0.64 -8.80 -0.68
CA ASP A 75 0.10 -8.14 -1.75
C ASP A 75 -0.60 -6.88 -2.29
N CYS A 76 -1.94 -6.82 -2.25
CA CYS A 76 -2.67 -5.63 -2.68
C CYS A 76 -2.53 -4.42 -1.73
N GLN A 77 -2.14 -4.64 -0.47
CA GLN A 77 -1.97 -3.60 0.55
C GLN A 77 -0.49 -3.22 0.74
N GLN A 78 0.41 -4.21 0.73
CA GLN A 78 1.87 -4.01 0.79
C GLN A 78 2.55 -4.70 -0.40
N PRO A 79 2.36 -4.21 -1.64
CA PRO A 79 2.96 -4.83 -2.83
C PRO A 79 4.48 -4.81 -2.76
N GLU A 80 5.15 -5.69 -3.48
CA GLU A 80 6.61 -5.59 -3.61
C GLU A 80 6.98 -4.30 -4.32
N ILE A 81 8.01 -3.62 -3.81
CA ILE A 81 8.64 -2.49 -4.49
C ILE A 81 9.45 -3.04 -5.67
N LYS A 82 8.77 -3.28 -6.80
CA LYS A 82 9.32 -3.78 -8.06
C LYS A 82 8.46 -3.31 -9.25
N GLY A 83 9.09 -3.18 -10.41
CA GLY A 83 8.42 -2.80 -11.66
C GLY A 83 8.18 -1.29 -11.79
N ASP A 84 7.69 -0.89 -12.97
CA ASP A 84 7.55 0.52 -13.37
C ASP A 84 6.38 1.24 -12.66
N ASP A 85 5.41 0.47 -12.17
CA ASP A 85 4.20 0.96 -11.50
C ASP A 85 4.35 0.99 -9.97
N VAL A 86 5.59 1.01 -9.48
CA VAL A 86 5.90 1.29 -8.07
C VAL A 86 6.95 2.39 -7.99
N ARG A 87 6.68 3.44 -7.21
CA ARG A 87 7.58 4.58 -7.03
C ARG A 87 7.82 4.90 -5.55
N VAL A 88 9.06 5.23 -5.22
CA VAL A 88 9.49 5.55 -3.86
C VAL A 88 9.95 7.01 -3.83
N PHE A 89 9.48 7.75 -2.83
CA PHE A 89 9.80 9.16 -2.61
C PHE A 89 10.32 9.36 -1.19
N ASP A 90 11.26 10.30 -1.02
CA ASP A 90 11.78 10.60 0.31
C ASP A 90 10.76 11.37 1.16
N THR A 91 10.01 12.30 0.54
CA THR A 91 9.04 13.18 1.22
C THR A 91 7.71 13.30 0.45
N PRO A 92 6.62 13.73 1.11
CA PRO A 92 5.36 14.04 0.43
C PRO A 92 5.51 15.12 -0.64
N ASP A 93 6.37 16.12 -0.41
CA ASP A 93 6.63 17.19 -1.37
C ASP A 93 7.27 16.65 -2.65
N ALA A 94 8.25 15.75 -2.53
CA ALA A 94 8.88 15.09 -3.68
C ALA A 94 7.87 14.27 -4.50
N LEU A 95 6.93 13.59 -3.82
CA LEU A 95 5.80 12.92 -4.49
C LEU A 95 4.95 13.95 -5.23
N HIS A 96 4.50 14.99 -4.54
CA HIS A 96 3.63 16.03 -5.11
C HIS A 96 4.25 16.71 -6.34
N ASP A 97 5.52 17.11 -6.25
CA ASP A 97 6.24 17.76 -7.34
C ASP A 97 6.37 16.85 -8.57
N SER A 98 6.57 15.54 -8.35
CA SER A 98 6.69 14.57 -9.43
C SER A 98 5.36 14.25 -10.13
N ILE A 99 4.21 14.41 -9.47
CA ILE A 99 2.88 14.19 -10.07
C ILE A 99 2.59 15.26 -11.13
N GLY A 100 3.03 16.50 -10.91
CA GLY A 100 2.75 17.62 -11.81
C GLY A 100 1.28 18.10 -11.73
N LYS A 101 0.84 18.88 -12.72
CA LYS A 101 -0.45 19.60 -12.69
C LYS A 101 -1.54 19.03 -13.61
N THR A 102 -1.20 18.01 -14.40
CA THR A 102 -2.07 17.50 -15.49
C THR A 102 -3.15 16.54 -14.99
N GLY A 103 -3.09 16.11 -13.73
CA GLY A 103 -4.05 15.19 -13.12
C GLY A 103 -3.67 13.72 -13.29
N PHE A 104 -4.67 12.84 -13.21
CA PHE A 104 -4.51 11.40 -13.11
C PHE A 104 -5.46 10.66 -14.06
N ARG A 105 -5.00 9.55 -14.65
CA ARG A 105 -5.82 8.69 -15.49
C ARG A 105 -6.75 7.83 -14.65
N CYS A 106 -8.06 8.01 -14.79
CA CYS A 106 -9.03 7.13 -14.15
C CYS A 106 -8.93 5.71 -14.75
N PRO A 107 -8.76 4.65 -13.94
CA PRO A 107 -8.59 3.29 -14.45
C PRO A 107 -9.87 2.71 -15.08
N MET A 108 -11.04 3.24 -14.68
CA MET A 108 -12.36 2.79 -15.14
C MET A 108 -12.80 3.49 -16.42
N CYS A 109 -12.79 4.83 -16.44
CA CYS A 109 -13.30 5.61 -17.58
C CYS A 109 -12.21 6.16 -18.50
N GLU A 110 -10.94 6.08 -18.11
CA GLU A 110 -9.78 6.57 -18.88
C GLU A 110 -9.77 8.09 -19.14
N SER A 111 -10.70 8.85 -18.56
CA SER A 111 -10.62 10.31 -18.55
C SER A 111 -9.65 10.80 -17.48
N ILE A 112 -9.26 12.07 -17.62
CA ILE A 112 -8.40 12.76 -16.65
C ILE A 112 -9.25 13.18 -15.43
N SER A 113 -8.81 12.73 -14.27
CA SER A 113 -9.31 13.10 -12.94
C SER A 113 -8.35 14.10 -12.30
N LYS A 114 -8.84 15.07 -11.54
CA LYS A 114 -8.00 15.94 -10.71
C LYS A 114 -7.65 15.27 -9.38
N SER A 115 -8.46 14.31 -8.95
CA SER A 115 -8.20 13.51 -7.74
C SER A 115 -7.47 12.20 -8.06
N PRO A 116 -6.46 11.82 -7.25
CA PRO A 116 -5.76 10.53 -7.37
C PRO A 116 -6.58 9.33 -6.90
N TYR A 117 -7.69 9.55 -6.19
CA TYR A 117 -8.45 8.47 -5.54
C TYR A 117 -9.88 8.34 -6.02
N VAL A 118 -10.51 9.43 -6.46
CA VAL A 118 -11.93 9.46 -6.85
C VAL A 118 -12.05 10.14 -8.19
N CYS A 119 -12.69 9.48 -9.16
CA CYS A 119 -12.87 10.05 -10.48
C CYS A 119 -13.84 11.25 -10.42
N ASP A 120 -13.36 12.41 -10.84
CA ASP A 120 -14.14 13.65 -10.96
C ASP A 120 -14.17 14.18 -12.40
N SER A 121 -13.89 13.32 -13.38
CA SER A 121 -13.77 13.69 -14.80
C SER A 121 -15.08 14.12 -15.47
N GLY A 122 -16.23 13.79 -14.88
CA GLY A 122 -17.54 14.04 -15.48
C GLY A 122 -17.89 13.13 -16.66
N LYS A 123 -17.07 12.12 -16.99
CA LYS A 123 -17.34 11.22 -18.11
C LYS A 123 -18.60 10.38 -17.86
N GLU A 124 -19.57 10.49 -18.76
CA GLU A 124 -20.73 9.61 -18.83
C GLU A 124 -20.31 8.23 -19.32
N MET A 125 -20.68 7.19 -18.56
CA MET A 125 -20.35 5.79 -18.85
C MET A 125 -21.51 5.07 -19.51
N GLU A 126 -22.72 5.38 -19.04
CA GLU A 126 -24.00 4.87 -19.50
C GLU A 126 -25.01 6.02 -19.37
N LYS A 127 -26.16 5.91 -20.04
CA LYS A 127 -27.17 6.98 -20.06
C LYS A 127 -27.53 7.45 -18.65
N GLY A 128 -27.15 8.68 -18.31
CA GLY A 128 -27.39 9.34 -17.02
C GLY A 128 -26.45 8.93 -15.88
N LYS A 129 -25.42 8.11 -16.13
CA LYS A 129 -24.47 7.64 -15.12
C LYS A 129 -23.06 8.13 -15.41
N VAL A 130 -22.59 9.05 -14.55
CA VAL A 130 -21.24 9.59 -14.58
C VAL A 130 -20.28 8.67 -13.82
N CYS A 131 -19.03 8.56 -14.28
CA CYS A 131 -18.00 7.80 -13.60
C CYS A 131 -17.62 8.45 -12.25
N ASP A 132 -17.74 7.68 -11.18
CA ASP A 132 -17.41 8.04 -9.80
C ASP A 132 -16.40 7.05 -9.17
N TRP A 133 -15.59 6.38 -10.00
CA TRP A 133 -14.70 5.31 -9.58
C TRP A 133 -13.79 5.70 -8.41
N LYS A 134 -13.57 4.77 -7.47
CA LYS A 134 -12.77 4.98 -6.26
C LYS A 134 -11.63 3.96 -6.19
N SER A 135 -10.40 4.44 -6.05
CA SER A 135 -9.21 3.57 -5.93
C SER A 135 -9.16 2.75 -4.64
N TYR A 136 -9.99 3.09 -3.65
CA TYR A 136 -10.15 2.36 -2.40
C TYR A 136 -11.40 1.47 -2.39
N GLY A 137 -12.07 1.29 -3.54
CA GLY A 137 -13.14 0.32 -3.73
C GLY A 137 -12.62 -1.10 -3.95
N LEU A 138 -13.55 -2.05 -4.13
CA LEU A 138 -13.26 -3.49 -4.23
C LEU A 138 -12.18 -3.85 -5.27
N PHE A 139 -12.16 -3.15 -6.41
CA PHE A 139 -11.23 -3.43 -7.52
C PHE A 139 -10.03 -2.49 -7.57
N GLY A 140 -9.88 -1.63 -6.56
CA GLY A 140 -8.76 -0.71 -6.43
C GLY A 140 -8.50 0.16 -7.67
N THR A 141 -7.28 0.12 -8.18
CA THR A 141 -6.86 0.80 -9.41
C THR A 141 -6.96 -0.07 -10.67
N MET A 142 -7.58 -1.26 -10.57
CA MET A 142 -7.73 -2.23 -11.67
C MET A 142 -6.39 -2.61 -12.35
N GLY A 143 -5.28 -2.56 -11.63
CA GLY A 143 -3.94 -2.81 -12.18
C GLY A 143 -3.42 -1.73 -13.14
N LYS A 144 -4.17 -0.62 -13.33
CA LYS A 144 -3.77 0.51 -14.20
C LYS A 144 -3.21 1.69 -13.42
N GLY A 145 -3.26 1.64 -12.09
CA GLY A 145 -2.71 2.67 -11.21
C GLY A 145 -1.22 2.49 -10.93
N VAL A 146 -0.74 3.20 -9.92
CA VAL A 146 0.65 3.17 -9.46
C VAL A 146 0.66 3.11 -7.94
N TYR A 147 1.55 2.29 -7.37
CA TYR A 147 1.82 2.30 -5.95
C TYR A 147 2.91 3.31 -5.64
N VAL A 148 2.64 4.22 -4.71
CA VAL A 148 3.63 5.19 -4.23
C VAL A 148 3.97 4.88 -2.79
N PHE A 149 5.25 4.97 -2.41
CA PHE A 149 5.72 4.84 -1.04
C PHE A 149 6.53 6.07 -0.64
N VAL A 150 6.14 6.74 0.45
CA VAL A 150 6.82 7.92 0.98
C VAL A 150 7.57 7.54 2.25
N LYS A 151 8.91 7.64 2.20
CA LYS A 151 9.80 7.19 3.26
C LYS A 151 9.59 7.92 4.58
N SER A 152 9.56 9.26 4.57
CA SER A 152 9.39 10.05 5.79
C SER A 152 8.04 9.82 6.49
N ALA A 153 7.02 9.36 5.75
CA ALA A 153 5.70 9.01 6.28
C ALA A 153 5.56 7.52 6.66
N LEU A 154 6.54 6.69 6.29
CA LEU A 154 6.47 5.22 6.36
C LEU A 154 5.12 4.70 5.85
N ARG A 155 4.68 5.21 4.69
CA ARG A 155 3.35 4.99 4.15
C ARG A 155 3.43 4.79 2.65
N GLY A 156 2.70 3.78 2.16
CA GLY A 156 2.45 3.65 0.74
C GLY A 156 0.98 3.41 0.44
N GLU A 157 0.59 3.72 -0.79
CA GLU A 157 -0.78 3.69 -1.26
C GLU A 157 -0.85 3.58 -2.78
N SER A 158 -1.95 3.00 -3.26
CA SER A 158 -2.25 2.91 -4.69
C SER A 158 -3.08 4.12 -5.13
N ILE A 159 -2.58 4.85 -6.11
CA ILE A 159 -3.25 6.00 -6.71
C ILE A 159 -3.55 5.75 -8.19
N PHE A 160 -4.49 6.51 -8.76
CA PHE A 160 -4.61 6.63 -10.21
C PHE A 160 -3.29 7.10 -10.81
N LYS A 161 -2.96 6.62 -12.01
CA LYS A 161 -1.66 6.92 -12.62
C LYS A 161 -1.60 8.41 -12.98
N PRO A 162 -0.62 9.18 -12.48
CA PRO A 162 -0.40 10.55 -12.92
C PRO A 162 -0.15 10.59 -14.43
N ILE A 163 -0.75 11.56 -15.12
CA ILE A 163 -0.55 11.73 -16.57
C ILE A 163 0.92 12.00 -16.91
N SER A 164 1.63 12.70 -16.03
CA SER A 164 3.08 12.95 -16.15
C SER A 164 3.95 11.68 -16.12
N TRP A 165 3.39 10.54 -15.71
CA TRP A 165 4.08 9.26 -15.62
C TRP A 165 3.66 8.27 -16.72
N GLU A 166 2.74 8.66 -17.61
CA GLU A 166 2.42 7.87 -18.80
C GLU A 166 3.64 7.87 -19.74
N LYS A 167 4.05 6.69 -20.23
CA LYS A 167 5.12 6.60 -21.22
C LYS A 167 4.61 7.27 -22.51
N SER A 168 5.43 8.16 -23.08
CA SER A 168 5.18 8.76 -24.40
C SER A 168 5.37 7.74 -25.53
#